data_AF-A0A1D1ZDS7-F1
#
_entry.id   AF-A0A1D1ZDS7-F1
#
_cell.length_a   1.000
_cell.length_b   1.000
_cell.length_c   1.000
_cell.angle_alpha   90.00
_cell.angle_beta   90.00
_cell.angle_gamma   90.00
#
_symmetry.space_group_name_H-M   'P 1'
#
loop_
_entity.id
_entity.type
_entity.pdbx_description
1 polymer ?
#
loop_
_entity_poly.entity_id
_entity_poly.type
_entity_poly.pdbx_seq_one_letter_code
_entity_poly.pdbx_strand_id
1 'polypeptide(L)'
;LLAHYGKAHALFHAVRLGPTFIDIPVCQTLITRKVPISRYFIQRLLMHFGKYDQKLIELKIEHNVGQLDADRIRAFQQKIKSPWASNLPIFVFTYLLDEG
;
A
#
# COMPACT_ATOMS: atom_id res chain seq x y z
N LEU A 1 -15.97 1.90 -4.72
CA LEU A 1 -15.53 1.62 -3.33
C LEU A 1 -16.68 1.33 -2.38
N LEU A 2 -17.50 2.32 -2.01
CA LEU A 2 -18.53 2.15 -0.98
C LEU A 2 -19.59 1.10 -1.34
N ALA A 3 -20.12 1.14 -2.57
CA ALA A 3 -21.12 0.19 -3.02
C ALA A 3 -20.60 -1.26 -3.11
N HIS A 4 -19.33 -1.43 -3.47
CA HIS A 4 -18.74 -2.76 -3.68
C HIS A 4 -18.13 -3.38 -2.42
N TYR A 5 -17.57 -2.59 -1.50
CA TYR A 5 -16.81 -3.08 -0.35
C TYR A 5 -17.38 -2.67 1.01
N GLY A 6 -18.37 -1.77 1.02
CA GLY A 6 -18.91 -1.17 2.24
C GLY A 6 -17.97 -0.13 2.86
N LYS A 7 -18.49 0.63 3.83
CA LYS A 7 -17.73 1.71 4.49
C LYS A 7 -16.52 1.17 5.25
N ALA A 8 -16.68 0.09 6.03
CA ALA A 8 -15.61 -0.45 6.88
C ALA A 8 -14.33 -0.84 6.13
N HIS A 9 -14.45 -1.23 4.86
CA HIS A 9 -13.32 -1.69 4.03
C HIS A 9 -12.95 -0.70 2.91
N ALA A 10 -13.64 0.43 2.79
CA ALA A 10 -13.43 1.33 1.66
C ALA A 10 -12.00 1.90 1.61
N LEU A 11 -11.49 2.37 2.74
CA LEU A 11 -10.09 2.82 2.86
C LEU A 11 -9.12 1.68 2.59
N PHE A 12 -9.48 0.48 3.04
CA PHE A 12 -8.68 -0.71 2.84
C PHE A 12 -8.42 -0.95 1.35
N HIS A 13 -9.48 -0.92 0.56
CA HIS A 13 -9.39 -1.11 -0.88
C HIS A 13 -8.84 0.10 -1.63
N ALA A 14 -9.10 1.33 -1.18
CA ALA A 14 -8.55 2.55 -1.79
C ALA A 14 -7.02 2.53 -1.78
N VAL A 15 -6.42 2.23 -0.63
CA VAL A 15 -4.95 2.15 -0.47
C VAL A 15 -4.38 1.04 -1.35
N ARG A 16 -5.03 -0.14 -1.36
CA ARG A 16 -4.60 -1.29 -2.19
C ARG A 16 -4.64 -1.03 -3.69
N LEU A 17 -5.53 -0.16 -4.17
CA LEU A 17 -5.57 0.22 -5.59
C LEU A 17 -4.35 1.06 -6.00
N GLY A 18 -3.61 1.60 -5.02
CA GLY A 18 -2.31 2.21 -5.21
C GLY A 18 -2.36 3.72 -5.53
N PRO A 19 -1.18 4.31 -5.78
CA PRO A 19 -1.00 5.76 -5.89
C PRO A 19 -1.71 6.40 -7.10
N THR A 20 -2.11 5.61 -8.10
CA THR A 20 -2.88 6.09 -9.25
C THR A 20 -4.36 6.33 -8.91
N PHE A 21 -4.83 5.76 -7.80
CA PHE A 21 -6.21 5.86 -7.37
C PHE A 21 -6.38 6.73 -6.12
N ILE A 22 -5.50 6.60 -5.14
CA ILE A 22 -5.66 7.29 -3.85
C ILE A 22 -4.81 8.56 -3.77
N ASP A 23 -5.48 9.67 -3.47
CA ASP A 23 -4.89 10.98 -3.21
C ASP A 23 -5.64 11.68 -2.05
N ILE A 24 -5.25 12.91 -1.72
CA ILE A 24 -5.89 13.69 -0.65
C ILE A 24 -7.39 13.91 -0.90
N PRO A 25 -7.84 14.37 -2.10
CA PRO A 25 -9.26 14.49 -2.41
C PRO A 25 -10.07 13.21 -2.21
N VAL A 26 -9.53 12.05 -2.60
CA VAL A 26 -10.18 10.75 -2.41
C VAL A 26 -10.29 10.42 -0.91
N CYS A 27 -9.23 10.63 -0.12
CA CYS A 27 -9.28 10.45 1.33
C CYS A 27 -10.33 11.34 1.98
N GLN A 28 -10.32 12.64 1.68
CA GLN A 28 -11.31 13.61 2.17
C GLN A 28 -12.73 13.15 1.83
N THR A 29 -12.98 12.75 0.57
CA THR A 29 -14.28 12.27 0.13
C THR A 29 -14.76 11.05 0.93
N LEU A 30 -13.86 10.10 1.24
CA LEU A 30 -14.19 8.93 2.06
C LEU A 30 -14.51 9.34 3.50
N ILE A 31 -13.71 10.21 4.12
CA ILE A 31 -13.90 10.72 5.48
C ILE A 31 -15.22 11.48 5.59
N THR A 32 -15.51 12.41 4.66
CA THR A 32 -16.78 13.14 4.61
C THR A 32 -17.98 12.20 4.50
N ARG A 33 -17.83 11.07 3.78
CA ARG A 33 -18.86 10.02 3.67
C ARG A 33 -18.93 9.10 4.89
N LYS A 34 -18.26 9.45 5.99
CA LYS A 34 -18.23 8.71 7.27
C LYS A 34 -17.66 7.30 7.10
N VAL A 35 -16.64 7.15 6.25
CA VAL A 35 -15.83 5.93 6.22
C VAL A 35 -14.95 5.92 7.48
N PRO A 36 -15.00 4.88 8.32
CA PRO A 36 -14.22 4.85 9.54
C PRO A 36 -12.74 4.62 9.26
N ILE A 37 -11.88 5.44 9.86
CA ILE A 37 -10.46 5.14 10.00
C ILE A 37 -10.31 4.32 11.29
N SER A 38 -10.24 3.00 11.15
CA SER A 38 -10.18 2.13 12.34
C SER A 38 -8.76 2.08 12.91
N ARG A 39 -8.63 1.87 14.23
CA ARG A 39 -7.33 1.59 14.86
C ARG A 39 -6.57 0.47 14.15
N TYR A 40 -7.29 -0.57 13.74
CA TYR A 40 -6.72 -1.67 12.98
C TYR A 40 -6.18 -1.23 11.61
N PHE A 41 -6.89 -0.34 10.90
CA PHE A 41 -6.39 0.26 9.67
C PHE A 41 -5.06 0.98 9.89
N ILE A 42 -4.97 1.86 10.89
CA ILE A 42 -3.75 2.61 11.21
C ILE A 42 -2.59 1.67 11.54
N GLN A 43 -2.84 0.66 12.38
CA GLN A 43 -1.82 -0.35 12.70
C GLN A 43 -1.30 -1.05 11.43
N ARG A 44 -2.19 -1.47 10.55
CA ARG A 44 -1.80 -2.12 9.28
C ARG A 44 -1.08 -1.15 8.36
N LEU A 45 -1.48 0.12 8.33
CA LEU A 45 -0.83 1.16 7.54
C LEU A 45 0.62 1.35 8.00
N LEU A 46 0.86 1.52 9.30
CA LEU A 46 2.19 1.63 9.90
C LEU A 46 3.08 0.40 9.65
N MET A 47 2.50 -0.81 9.68
CA MET A 47 3.25 -2.05 9.45
C MET A 47 3.74 -2.24 8.00
N HIS A 48 3.05 -1.64 7.02
CA HIS A 48 3.26 -1.95 5.60
C HIS A 48 3.77 -0.77 4.77
N PHE A 49 3.64 0.46 5.26
CA PHE A 49 4.14 1.65 4.58
C PHE A 49 5.66 1.57 4.35
N GLY A 50 6.11 1.91 3.15
CA GLY A 50 7.53 1.96 2.78
C GLY A 50 8.30 0.63 2.86
N LYS A 51 7.63 -0.49 3.13
CA LYS A 51 8.29 -1.78 3.37
C LYS A 51 9.01 -2.34 2.14
N TYR A 52 8.55 -1.99 0.94
CA TYR A 52 9.12 -2.43 -0.32
C TYR A 52 9.37 -1.21 -1.21
N ASP A 53 10.63 -0.98 -1.53
CA ASP A 53 11.04 -0.04 -2.58
C ASP A 53 11.37 -0.84 -3.84
N GLN A 54 10.59 -0.60 -4.91
CA GLN A 54 10.68 -1.35 -6.15
C GLN A 54 12.06 -1.21 -6.81
N LYS A 55 12.68 -0.02 -6.73
CA LYS A 55 13.98 0.26 -7.34
C LYS A 55 15.10 -0.44 -6.58
N LEU A 56 15.03 -0.45 -5.26
CA LEU A 56 15.98 -1.18 -4.41
C LEU A 56 15.88 -2.69 -4.62
N ILE A 57 14.67 -3.19 -4.84
CA ILE A 57 14.39 -4.59 -5.19
C ILE A 57 15.02 -4.94 -6.53
N GLU A 58 14.80 -4.12 -7.56
CA GLU A 58 15.37 -4.30 -8.89
C GLU A 58 16.90 -4.30 -8.85
N LEU A 59 17.50 -3.31 -8.16
CA LEU A 59 18.94 -3.24 -7.93
C LEU A 59 19.47 -4.50 -7.26
N LYS A 60 18.77 -5.00 -6.22
CA LYS A 60 19.17 -6.23 -5.54
C LYS A 60 19.11 -7.44 -6.46
N ILE A 61 18.13 -7.52 -7.36
CA ILE A 61 18.05 -8.60 -8.34
C ILE A 61 19.24 -8.50 -9.30
N GLU A 62 19.42 -7.34 -9.93
CA GLU A 62 20.46 -7.05 -10.93
C GLU A 62 21.88 -7.38 -10.41
N HIS A 63 22.19 -6.97 -9.19
CA HIS A 63 23.53 -7.17 -8.60
C HIS A 63 23.75 -8.59 -8.06
N ASN A 64 22.68 -9.40 -7.88
CA ASN A 64 22.79 -10.79 -7.40
C ASN A 64 22.51 -11.84 -8.51
N VAL A 65 22.39 -11.44 -9.78
CA VAL A 65 22.10 -12.35 -10.91
C VAL A 65 23.15 -13.46 -11.06
N GLY A 66 24.38 -13.26 -10.60
CA GLY A 66 25.41 -14.32 -10.58
C GLY A 66 25.15 -15.47 -9.59
N GLN A 67 24.20 -15.34 -8.65
CA GLN A 67 23.94 -16.31 -7.56
C GLN A 67 22.46 -16.75 -7.43
N LEU A 68 21.54 -16.14 -8.17
CA LEU A 68 20.10 -16.42 -8.04
C LEU A 68 19.60 -17.26 -9.22
N ASP A 69 19.27 -18.51 -8.92
CA ASP A 69 18.50 -19.39 -9.80
C ASP A 69 17.13 -18.75 -10.13
N ALA A 70 16.61 -19.01 -11.34
CA ALA A 70 15.38 -18.43 -11.86
C ALA A 70 14.18 -18.65 -10.93
N ASP A 71 14.18 -19.76 -10.18
CA ASP A 71 13.16 -20.07 -9.17
C ASP A 71 13.24 -19.18 -7.93
N ARG A 72 14.44 -18.76 -7.53
CA ARG A 72 14.62 -17.79 -6.43
C ARG A 72 14.17 -16.40 -6.85
N ILE A 73 14.43 -16.00 -8.11
CA ILE A 73 13.92 -14.76 -8.69
C ILE A 73 12.39 -14.77 -8.70
N ARG A 74 11.79 -15.88 -9.15
CA ARG A 74 10.33 -16.05 -9.22
C ARG A 74 9.69 -16.05 -7.83
N ALA A 75 10.28 -16.74 -6.85
CA ALA A 75 9.83 -16.73 -5.46
C ALA A 75 9.96 -15.34 -4.81
N PHE A 76 11.02 -14.61 -5.13
CA PHE A 76 11.21 -13.24 -4.67
C PHE A 76 10.16 -12.31 -5.28
N GLN A 77 9.95 -12.34 -6.60
CA GLN A 77 8.90 -11.59 -7.29
C GLN A 77 7.49 -11.91 -6.74
N GLN A 78 7.19 -13.17 -6.40
CA GLN A 78 5.93 -13.55 -5.76
C GLN A 78 5.79 -12.97 -4.34
N LYS A 79 6.88 -12.90 -3.56
CA LYS A 79 6.93 -12.18 -2.28
C LYS A 79 6.79 -10.66 -2.42
N ILE A 80 7.10 -10.12 -3.60
CA ILE A 80 6.98 -8.70 -3.96
C ILE A 80 5.59 -8.39 -4.55
N LYS A 81 4.59 -9.27 -4.47
CA LYS A 81 3.20 -8.81 -4.58
C LYS A 81 3.01 -7.70 -3.55
N SER A 82 3.06 -6.45 -4.04
CA SER A 82 3.37 -5.29 -3.23
C SER A 82 2.42 -5.26 -2.04
N PRO A 83 2.92 -5.23 -0.79
CA PRO A 83 2.03 -5.11 0.34
C PRO A 83 1.20 -3.87 0.13
N TRP A 84 -0.04 -3.95 0.56
CA TRP A 84 -1.12 -3.16 0.02
C TRP A 84 -0.96 -1.62 0.12
N ALA A 85 0.05 -1.11 0.85
CA ALA A 85 0.33 0.28 1.18
C ALA A 85 1.82 0.63 1.03
N SER A 86 2.67 -0.30 0.56
CA SER A 86 4.11 -0.05 0.51
C SER A 86 4.49 1.06 -0.46
N ASN A 87 3.70 1.26 -1.51
CA ASN A 87 3.86 2.32 -2.51
C ASN A 87 2.92 3.52 -2.29
N LEU A 88 2.32 3.65 -1.10
CA LEU A 88 1.44 4.77 -0.79
C LEU A 88 2.26 6.09 -0.80
N PRO A 89 1.77 7.18 -1.41
CA PRO A 89 2.49 8.45 -1.34
C PRO A 89 2.58 8.96 0.10
N ILE A 90 3.73 9.52 0.48
CA ILE A 90 4.00 9.98 1.85
C ILE A 90 2.96 10.98 2.35
N PHE A 91 2.50 11.89 1.49
CA PHE A 91 1.49 12.89 1.87
C PHE A 91 0.12 12.28 2.16
N VAL A 92 -0.26 11.20 1.45
CA VAL A 92 -1.50 10.46 1.74
C VAL A 92 -1.36 9.70 3.06
N PHE A 93 -0.19 9.10 3.29
CA PHE A 93 0.12 8.41 4.53
C PHE A 93 0.02 9.34 5.74
N THR A 94 0.69 10.50 5.71
CA THR A 94 0.65 11.47 6.81
C THR A 94 -0.77 11.99 7.04
N TYR A 95 -1.50 12.31 5.97
CA TYR A 95 -2.88 12.77 6.08
C TYR A 95 -3.79 11.74 6.77
N LEU A 96 -3.66 10.45 6.42
CA LEU A 96 -4.45 9.38 7.06
C LEU A 96 -4.07 9.14 8.53
N LEU A 97 -2.85 9.47 8.95
CA LEU A 97 -2.44 9.42 10.35
C LEU A 97 -2.96 10.61 11.15
N ASP A 98 -3.04 11.80 10.54
CA ASP A 98 -3.54 13.01 11.21
C ASP A 98 -5.06 12.95 11.45
N GLU A 99 -5.80 12.30 10.54
CA GLU A 99 -7.26 12.19 10.61
C GLU A 99 -7.77 11.00 11.45
N GLY A 100 -6.91 10.03 11.79
CA GLY A 100 -7.28 8.74 12.38
C GLY A 100 -6.78 8.51 13.79
#